data_AF-A0A9P9MUQ9-F1
#
_entry.id   AF-A0A9P9MUQ9-F1
#
_cell.length_a   1.000
_cell.length_b   1.000
_cell.length_c   1.000
_cell.angle_alpha   90.00
_cell.angle_beta   90.00
_cell.angle_gamma   90.00
#
_symmetry.space_group_name_H-M   'P 1'
#
loop_
_entity.id
_entity.type
_entity.pdbx_description
1 polymer ?
#
loop_
_entity_poly.entity_id
_entity_poly.type
_entity_poly.pdbx_seq_one_letter_code
_entity_poly.pdbx_strand_id
1 'polypeptide(L)'
;MRLVSNGLADEDYCRKLGQLVPELAQSFLDHEVKLNHHDEKNALLELNTDQHFVFPEGDGNAIIQNLFGHITKFDNCDILLKTAGVKLLTSESGGVNGVKFRGMNGLLRHLHGKNVMLACGGFEGNREMLTKGAGTAGTAGAFNSMHCELDTRATKSDAVITLQLFALERKLSY
;
A
#
# COMPACT_ATOMS: atom_id res chain seq x y z
N MET A 1 -4.89 -8.82 -16.23
CA MET A 1 -3.47 -8.88 -15.80
C MET A 1 -2.57 -9.73 -16.70
N ARG A 2 -2.88 -11.00 -16.99
CA ARG A 2 -2.01 -11.87 -17.82
C ARG A 2 -1.50 -11.24 -19.11
N LEU A 3 -2.37 -10.55 -19.86
CA LEU A 3 -2.02 -9.92 -21.14
C LEU A 3 -1.03 -8.76 -20.96
N VAL A 4 -1.24 -7.89 -19.97
CA VAL A 4 -0.43 -6.69 -19.75
C VAL A 4 0.86 -6.95 -18.98
N SER A 5 0.91 -8.01 -18.18
CA SER A 5 2.12 -8.44 -17.48
C SER A 5 2.97 -9.43 -18.29
N ASN A 6 2.57 -9.77 -19.52
CA ASN A 6 3.15 -10.87 -20.29
C ASN A 6 3.24 -12.19 -19.51
N GLY A 7 2.21 -12.51 -18.72
CA GLY A 7 2.15 -13.70 -17.86
C GLY A 7 3.09 -13.71 -16.64
N LEU A 8 3.80 -12.61 -16.35
CA LEU A 8 4.71 -12.52 -15.19
C LEU A 8 4.04 -12.19 -13.87
N ALA A 9 2.82 -11.63 -13.89
CA ALA A 9 2.09 -11.31 -12.68
C ALA A 9 1.56 -12.59 -12.01
N ASP A 10 1.55 -12.59 -10.68
CA ASP A 10 0.85 -13.59 -9.89
C ASP A 10 -0.67 -13.40 -10.07
N GLU A 11 -1.29 -14.30 -10.81
CA GLU A 11 -2.71 -14.21 -11.15
C GLU A 11 -3.64 -14.40 -9.94
N ASP A 12 -3.22 -15.18 -8.93
CA ASP A 12 -4.02 -15.40 -7.72
C ASP A 12 -3.98 -14.16 -6.83
N TYR A 13 -2.81 -13.51 -6.72
CA TYR A 13 -2.69 -12.20 -6.08
C TYR A 13 -3.58 -11.16 -6.76
N CYS A 14 -3.51 -11.04 -8.09
CA CYS A 14 -4.34 -10.09 -8.83
C CYS A 14 -5.83 -10.36 -8.67
N ARG A 15 -6.25 -11.63 -8.67
CA ARG A 15 -7.65 -12.02 -8.44
C ARG A 15 -8.10 -11.66 -7.02
N LYS A 16 -7.28 -11.93 -6.01
CA LYS A 16 -7.60 -11.60 -4.62
C LYS A 16 -7.72 -10.10 -4.43
N LEU A 17 -6.85 -9.34 -5.06
CA LEU A 17 -6.86 -7.88 -5.02
C LEU A 17 -8.15 -7.31 -5.62
N GLY A 18 -8.55 -7.77 -6.82
CA GLY A 18 -9.83 -7.40 -7.42
C GLY A 18 -11.01 -7.67 -6.49
N GLN A 19 -11.06 -8.85 -5.86
CA GLN A 19 -12.11 -9.19 -4.89
C GLN A 19 -12.17 -8.26 -3.66
N LEU A 20 -11.06 -7.69 -3.21
CA LEU A 20 -11.00 -6.84 -2.02
C LEU A 20 -11.39 -5.38 -2.28
N VAL A 21 -11.40 -4.98 -3.55
CA VAL A 21 -11.54 -3.56 -3.92
C VAL A 21 -12.86 -2.92 -3.52
N PRO A 22 -14.03 -3.54 -3.72
CA PRO A 22 -15.29 -2.90 -3.33
C PRO A 22 -15.30 -2.56 -1.86
N GLU A 23 -14.83 -3.50 -1.04
CA GLU A 23 -14.77 -3.34 0.41
C GLU A 23 -13.80 -2.22 0.78
N LEU A 24 -12.66 -2.13 0.08
CA LEU A 24 -11.69 -1.05 0.28
C LEU A 24 -12.23 0.31 -0.17
N ALA A 25 -12.88 0.39 -1.33
CA ALA A 25 -13.50 1.61 -1.83
C ALA A 25 -14.64 2.07 -0.92
N GLN A 26 -15.45 1.14 -0.41
CA GLN A 26 -16.48 1.43 0.58
C GLN A 26 -15.86 1.94 1.88
N SER A 27 -14.78 1.32 2.35
CA SER A 27 -14.05 1.80 3.52
C SER A 27 -13.56 3.24 3.35
N PHE A 28 -13.14 3.65 2.14
CA PHE A 28 -12.79 5.05 1.89
C PHE A 28 -13.99 5.99 2.03
N LEU A 29 -15.14 5.62 1.45
CA LEU A 29 -16.38 6.40 1.60
C LEU A 29 -16.82 6.51 3.07
N ASP A 30 -16.72 5.42 3.82
CA ASP A 30 -17.06 5.36 5.25
C ASP A 30 -16.13 6.25 6.11
N HIS A 31 -14.92 6.52 5.62
CA HIS A 31 -13.96 7.44 6.21
C HIS A 31 -13.98 8.84 5.56
N GLU A 32 -15.11 9.24 4.97
CA GLU A 32 -15.34 10.58 4.42
C GLU A 32 -14.42 10.95 3.23
N VAL A 33 -13.76 9.97 2.60
CA VAL A 33 -13.09 10.18 1.33
C VAL A 33 -14.16 10.27 0.25
N LYS A 34 -14.18 11.38 -0.49
CA LYS A 34 -15.08 11.53 -1.63
C LYS A 34 -14.42 10.96 -2.88
N LEU A 35 -15.15 10.14 -3.62
CA LEU A 35 -14.69 9.54 -4.86
C LEU A 35 -15.44 10.18 -6.04
N ASN A 36 -14.69 10.72 -6.99
CA ASN A 36 -15.20 11.23 -8.25
C ASN A 36 -15.21 10.12 -9.28
N HIS A 37 -16.36 9.94 -9.92
CA HIS A 37 -16.49 9.12 -11.11
C HIS A 37 -16.30 9.99 -12.34
N HIS A 38 -15.37 9.62 -13.21
CA HIS A 38 -15.04 10.35 -14.42
C HIS A 38 -15.01 9.43 -15.62
N ASP A 39 -15.70 9.81 -16.69
CA ASP A 39 -15.67 9.12 -17.98
C ASP A 39 -14.81 9.92 -18.97
N GLU A 40 -13.64 9.39 -19.37
CA GLU A 40 -12.72 10.08 -20.29
C GLU A 40 -12.63 9.40 -21.65
N LYS A 41 -13.52 9.75 -22.59
CA LYS A 41 -13.66 9.07 -23.89
C LYS A 41 -12.37 8.99 -24.73
N ASN A 42 -11.35 9.81 -24.44
CA ASN A 42 -10.11 9.89 -25.19
C ASN A 42 -8.84 9.56 -24.38
N ALA A 43 -8.93 8.92 -23.21
CA ALA A 43 -7.71 8.57 -22.48
C ALA A 43 -6.96 7.46 -23.22
N LEU A 44 -5.73 7.77 -23.65
CA LEU A 44 -4.86 6.83 -24.32
C LEU A 44 -4.19 5.95 -23.27
N LEU A 45 -4.90 4.88 -22.90
CA LEU A 45 -4.42 3.90 -21.94
C LEU A 45 -4.07 2.60 -22.64
N GLU A 46 -3.04 1.93 -22.13
CA GLU A 46 -2.69 0.56 -22.52
C GLU A 46 -3.67 -0.49 -21.95
N LEU A 47 -4.72 -0.04 -21.26
CA LEU A 47 -5.73 -0.85 -20.58
C LEU A 47 -7.11 -0.60 -21.18
N ASN A 48 -7.90 -1.67 -21.32
CA ASN A 48 -9.32 -1.57 -21.70
C ASN A 48 -10.16 -1.34 -20.44
N THR A 49 -10.33 -0.07 -20.07
CA THR A 49 -10.95 0.36 -18.81
C THR A 49 -12.36 0.90 -19.03
N ASP A 50 -12.86 0.76 -20.26
CA ASP A 50 -14.03 1.46 -20.77
C ASP A 50 -14.01 2.97 -20.54
N GLN A 51 -12.81 3.51 -20.29
CA GLN A 51 -12.58 4.91 -20.01
C GLN A 51 -13.25 5.43 -18.72
N HIS A 52 -13.52 4.55 -17.75
CA HIS A 52 -14.11 4.92 -16.46
C HIS A 52 -13.05 4.98 -15.36
N PHE A 53 -12.97 6.11 -14.67
CA PHE A 53 -12.00 6.38 -13.61
C PHE A 53 -12.70 6.73 -12.33
N VAL A 54 -12.13 6.26 -11.23
CA VAL A 54 -12.54 6.68 -9.90
C VAL A 54 -11.33 7.22 -9.17
N PHE A 55 -11.38 8.46 -8.74
CA PHE A 55 -10.27 9.07 -7.99
C PHE A 55 -10.80 9.92 -6.84
N PRO A 56 -10.06 10.01 -5.73
CA PRO A 56 -10.47 10.81 -4.60
C PRO A 56 -10.42 12.32 -4.92
N GLU A 57 -11.42 13.08 -4.46
CA GLU A 57 -11.29 14.54 -4.38
C GLU A 57 -10.13 14.89 -3.44
N GLY A 58 -9.12 15.61 -3.93
CA GLY A 58 -7.91 15.92 -3.16
C GLY A 58 -6.83 14.84 -3.21
N ASP A 59 -6.92 13.94 -4.21
CA ASP A 59 -5.92 12.94 -4.56
C ASP A 59 -5.55 12.02 -3.38
N GLY A 60 -4.37 11.43 -3.44
CA GLY A 60 -3.88 10.56 -2.39
C GLY A 60 -3.80 11.22 -1.01
N ASN A 61 -3.64 12.54 -0.95
CA ASN A 61 -3.58 13.25 0.32
C ASN A 61 -4.91 13.16 1.08
N ALA A 62 -6.06 13.25 0.39
CA ALA A 62 -7.36 13.13 1.04
C ALA A 62 -7.54 11.77 1.73
N ILE A 63 -7.14 10.69 1.06
CA ILE A 63 -7.15 9.34 1.63
C ILE A 63 -6.25 9.26 2.86
N ILE A 64 -5.01 9.76 2.76
CA ILE A 64 -4.06 9.71 3.88
C ILE A 64 -4.56 10.51 5.09
N GLN A 65 -5.04 11.74 4.90
CA GLN A 65 -5.48 12.58 6.02
C GLN A 65 -6.69 11.97 6.73
N ASN A 66 -7.67 11.46 5.99
CA ASN A 66 -8.87 10.86 6.57
C ASN A 66 -8.56 9.58 7.34
N LEU A 67 -7.76 8.68 6.76
CA LEU A 67 -7.40 7.42 7.41
C LEU A 67 -6.45 7.63 8.60
N PHE A 68 -5.49 8.57 8.49
CA PHE A 68 -4.62 8.94 9.59
C PHE A 68 -5.41 9.60 10.74
N GLY A 69 -6.36 10.48 10.40
CA GLY A 69 -7.28 11.09 11.35
C GLY A 69 -8.18 10.08 12.06
N HIS A 70 -8.56 8.98 11.40
CA HIS A 70 -9.25 7.87 12.05
C HIS A 70 -8.32 7.10 12.99
N ILE A 71 -7.11 6.77 12.54
CA ILE A 71 -6.22 5.86 13.28
C ILE A 71 -5.62 6.49 14.53
N THR A 72 -5.42 7.81 14.51
CA THR A 72 -5.02 8.58 15.70
C THR A 72 -6.07 8.60 16.82
N LYS A 73 -7.31 8.15 16.57
CA LYS A 73 -8.35 8.04 17.61
C LYS A 73 -8.24 6.77 18.45
N PHE A 74 -7.42 5.80 18.04
CA PHE A 74 -7.22 4.57 18.80
C PHE A 74 -6.20 4.78 19.92
N ASP A 75 -6.63 4.62 21.17
CA ASP A 75 -5.76 4.75 22.37
C ASP A 75 -4.61 3.73 22.40
N ASN A 76 -4.71 2.66 21.62
CA ASN A 76 -3.72 1.59 21.49
C ASN A 76 -2.84 1.72 20.23
N CYS A 77 -2.83 2.87 19.56
CA CYS A 77 -2.00 3.12 18.39
C CYS A 77 -0.88 4.13 18.68
N ASP A 78 0.37 3.65 18.69
CA ASP A 78 1.55 4.51 18.83
C ASP A 78 2.11 4.90 17.43
N ILE A 79 2.10 6.20 17.11
CA ILE A 79 2.66 6.72 15.84
C ILE A 79 4.06 7.30 16.08
N LEU A 80 5.08 6.59 15.60
CA LEU A 80 6.48 6.97 15.77
C LEU A 80 7.03 7.62 14.49
N LEU A 81 7.00 8.95 14.43
CA LEU A 81 7.64 9.71 13.34
C LEU A 81 9.17 9.76 13.52
N LYS A 82 9.88 10.09 12.43
CA LYS A 82 11.35 10.22 12.41
C LYS A 82 12.06 8.99 13.00
N THR A 83 11.49 7.82 12.74
CA THR A 83 11.91 6.53 13.28
C THR A 83 12.05 5.55 12.12
N ALA A 84 13.29 5.18 11.78
CA ALA A 84 13.57 4.31 10.64
C ALA A 84 13.82 2.88 11.08
N GLY A 85 13.00 1.92 10.64
CA GLY A 85 13.31 0.49 10.77
C GLY A 85 14.55 0.14 9.95
N VAL A 86 15.53 -0.51 10.57
CA VAL A 86 16.81 -0.86 9.92
C VAL A 86 17.10 -2.35 9.86
N LYS A 87 16.42 -3.17 10.68
CA LYS A 87 16.58 -4.63 10.67
C LYS A 87 15.40 -5.32 11.33
N LEU A 88 14.94 -6.44 10.78
CA LEU A 88 14.04 -7.35 11.50
C LEU A 88 14.80 -8.07 12.62
N LEU A 89 14.13 -8.24 13.75
CA LEU A 89 14.60 -9.08 14.85
C LEU A 89 14.00 -10.47 14.70
N THR A 90 14.82 -11.50 14.91
CA THR A 90 14.43 -12.90 14.79
C THR A 90 14.81 -13.64 16.07
N SER A 91 13.94 -14.55 16.49
CA SER A 91 14.20 -15.51 17.57
C SER A 91 15.17 -16.62 17.11
N GLU A 92 15.64 -17.42 18.07
CA GLU A 92 16.48 -18.60 17.79
C GLU A 92 15.77 -19.63 16.91
N SER A 93 14.43 -19.73 16.98
CA SER A 93 13.63 -20.58 16.11
C SER A 93 13.37 -19.98 14.73
N GLY A 94 13.99 -18.84 14.40
CA GLY A 94 13.87 -18.16 13.10
C GLY A 94 12.62 -17.27 12.93
N GLY A 95 11.72 -17.25 13.90
CA GLY A 95 10.51 -16.42 13.84
C GLY A 95 10.80 -14.94 14.06
N VAL A 96 10.20 -14.06 13.25
CA VAL A 96 10.29 -12.59 13.42
C VAL A 96 9.59 -12.17 14.71
N ASN A 97 10.26 -11.38 15.54
CA ASN A 97 9.76 -10.99 16.87
C ASN A 97 9.98 -9.50 17.20
N GLY A 98 10.24 -8.68 16.18
CA GLY A 98 10.40 -7.23 16.34
C GLY A 98 11.20 -6.56 15.23
N VAL A 99 11.52 -5.30 15.48
CA VAL A 99 12.30 -4.45 14.58
C VAL A 99 13.36 -3.68 15.36
N LYS A 100 14.57 -3.65 14.82
CA LYS A 100 15.61 -2.68 15.21
C LYS A 100 15.34 -1.40 14.44
N PHE A 101 15.27 -0.28 15.14
CA PHE A 101 15.02 1.03 14.55
C PHE A 101 16.08 2.05 14.95
N ARG A 102 16.18 3.12 14.17
CA ARG A 102 16.98 4.32 14.44
C ARG A 102 16.04 5.48 14.73
N GLY A 103 16.12 6.03 15.93
CA GLY A 103 15.34 7.22 16.31
C GLY A 103 15.99 8.52 15.86
N MET A 104 15.32 9.65 16.11
CA MET A 104 15.79 10.99 15.72
C MET A 104 17.16 11.38 16.31
N ASN A 105 17.54 10.82 17.47
CA ASN A 105 18.87 11.03 18.07
C ASN A 105 19.98 10.17 17.44
N GLY A 106 19.68 9.43 16.36
CA GLY A 106 20.62 8.54 15.69
C GLY A 106 20.89 7.22 16.41
N LEU A 107 20.38 7.04 17.63
CA LEU A 107 20.57 5.83 18.42
C LEU A 107 19.73 4.67 17.89
N LEU A 108 20.32 3.48 17.94
CA LEU A 108 19.65 2.24 17.59
C LEU A 108 18.94 1.65 18.81
N ARG A 109 17.69 1.26 18.63
CA ARG A 109 16.82 0.68 19.66
C ARG A 109 16.04 -0.51 19.09
N HIS A 110 15.50 -1.33 19.97
CA HIS A 110 14.68 -2.49 19.61
C HIS A 110 13.23 -2.24 20.00
N LEU A 111 12.31 -2.66 19.13
CA LEU A 111 10.89 -2.72 19.40
C LEU A 111 10.42 -4.16 19.16
N HIS A 112 9.92 -4.81 20.21
CA HIS A 112 9.46 -6.20 20.13
C HIS A 112 7.95 -6.26 19.89
N GLY A 113 7.55 -7.12 18.95
CA GLY A 113 6.16 -7.36 18.59
C GLY A 113 5.95 -8.85 18.29
N LYS A 114 4.71 -9.34 18.39
CA LYS A 114 4.40 -10.72 17.95
C LYS A 114 4.49 -10.83 16.43
N ASN A 115 4.05 -9.78 15.74
CA ASN A 115 3.99 -9.68 14.29
C ASN A 115 4.66 -8.38 13.84
N VAL A 116 5.18 -8.38 12.61
CA VAL A 116 5.74 -7.19 11.95
C VAL A 116 5.18 -7.13 10.54
N MET A 117 4.56 -5.99 10.20
CA MET A 117 4.08 -5.70 8.85
C MET A 117 5.04 -4.71 8.17
N LEU A 118 5.48 -5.03 6.96
CA LEU A 118 6.29 -4.13 6.14
C LEU A 118 5.37 -3.39 5.15
N ALA A 119 5.18 -2.10 5.37
CA ALA A 119 4.42 -1.20 4.49
C ALA A 119 5.33 -0.07 3.98
N CYS A 120 6.49 -0.43 3.43
CA CYS A 120 7.57 0.53 3.12
C CYS A 120 7.47 1.20 1.74
N GLY A 121 6.55 0.77 0.88
CA GLY A 121 6.47 1.25 -0.50
C GLY A 121 7.56 0.64 -1.40
N GLY A 122 7.74 1.23 -2.59
CA GLY A 122 8.74 0.81 -3.57
C GLY A 122 10.14 1.41 -3.34
N PHE A 123 11.04 1.19 -4.30
CA PHE A 123 12.44 1.65 -4.27
C PHE A 123 12.79 2.59 -5.43
N GLU A 124 11.80 3.22 -6.05
CA GLU A 124 11.93 4.10 -7.23
C GLU A 124 12.81 5.33 -6.95
N GLY A 125 12.93 5.75 -5.69
CA GLY A 125 13.86 6.79 -5.27
C GLY A 125 15.33 6.33 -5.13
N ASN A 126 15.58 5.02 -5.11
CA ASN A 126 16.92 4.46 -4.90
C ASN A 126 17.60 4.20 -6.25
N ARG A 127 18.42 5.16 -6.68
CA ARG A 127 19.18 5.09 -7.95
C ARG A 127 20.04 3.83 -8.07
N GLU A 128 20.67 3.40 -6.97
CA GLU A 128 21.54 2.22 -6.98
C GLU A 128 20.74 0.95 -7.28
N MET A 129 19.60 0.78 -6.61
CA MET A 129 18.70 -0.35 -6.85
C MET A 129 18.05 -0.30 -8.22
N LEU A 130 17.69 0.89 -8.73
CA LEU A 130 17.21 1.03 -10.11
C LEU A 130 18.27 0.60 -11.12
N THR A 131 19.53 1.01 -10.91
CA THR A 131 20.63 0.70 -11.85
C THR A 131 20.97 -0.80 -11.81
N LYS A 132 20.99 -1.41 -10.62
CA LYS A 132 21.29 -2.83 -10.45
C LYS A 132 20.11 -3.74 -10.83
N GLY A 133 18.88 -3.30 -10.53
CA GLY A 133 17.64 -4.06 -10.77
C GLY A 133 17.17 -4.00 -12.21
N ALA A 134 17.45 -2.93 -12.95
CA ALA A 134 17.14 -2.82 -14.38
C ALA A 134 17.98 -3.75 -15.28
N GLY A 135 19.04 -4.37 -14.74
CA GLY A 135 19.92 -5.27 -15.49
C GLY A 135 19.34 -6.63 -15.84
N THR A 136 18.29 -7.10 -15.13
CA THR A 136 17.67 -8.42 -15.37
C THR A 136 16.18 -8.51 -15.04
N ALA A 137 15.51 -7.42 -14.68
CA ALA A 137 14.07 -7.42 -14.42
C ALA A 137 13.36 -6.29 -15.17
N GLY A 138 12.68 -6.64 -16.27
CA GLY A 138 11.57 -5.84 -16.81
C GLY A 138 10.35 -5.86 -15.88
N THR A 139 10.56 -5.77 -14.56
CA THR A 139 9.52 -6.00 -13.53
C THR A 139 9.82 -5.22 -12.25
N ALA A 140 10.37 -4.01 -12.37
CA ALA A 140 10.16 -3.00 -11.34
C ALA A 140 8.87 -2.25 -11.70
N GLY A 141 7.73 -2.88 -11.41
CA GLY A 141 6.43 -2.20 -11.48
C GLY A 141 6.39 -1.13 -10.41
N ALA A 142 6.57 0.12 -10.81
CA ALA A 142 6.33 1.25 -9.95
C ALA A 142 4.82 1.32 -9.66
N PHE A 143 4.44 1.18 -8.39
CA PHE A 143 3.13 1.68 -7.93
C PHE A 143 3.30 3.16 -7.56
N ASN A 144 3.65 3.97 -8.55
CA ASN A 144 3.51 5.41 -8.44
C ASN A 144 2.04 5.75 -8.68
N SER A 145 1.47 6.48 -7.72
CA SER A 145 0.08 6.93 -7.69
C SER A 145 -0.94 5.83 -7.41
N MET A 146 -1.89 6.16 -6.53
CA MET A 146 -3.20 5.52 -6.59
C MET A 146 -3.73 5.69 -8.02
N HIS A 147 -3.97 4.58 -8.69
CA HIS A 147 -4.74 4.53 -9.93
C HIS A 147 -5.89 3.57 -9.67
N CYS A 148 -7.09 4.12 -9.46
CA CYS A 148 -8.31 3.36 -9.22
C CYS A 148 -9.20 3.48 -10.47
N GLU A 149 -9.53 2.34 -11.05
CA GLU A 149 -10.47 2.22 -12.15
C GLU A 149 -11.55 1.23 -11.69
N LEU A 150 -12.82 1.58 -11.86
CA LEU A 150 -13.95 0.72 -11.53
C LEU A 150 -14.76 0.48 -12.80
N ASP A 151 -14.85 -0.76 -13.29
CA ASP A 151 -15.77 -1.11 -14.37
C ASP A 151 -17.16 -1.45 -13.80
N THR A 152 -18.20 -0.76 -14.28
CA THR A 152 -19.60 -0.92 -13.84
C THR A 152 -20.41 -1.94 -14.65
N ARG A 153 -19.81 -2.61 -15.65
CA ARG A 153 -20.46 -3.68 -16.45
C ARG A 153 -20.01 -5.08 -16.07
N ALA A 154 -18.97 -5.23 -15.26
CA ALA A 154 -18.58 -6.49 -14.69
C ALA A 154 -19.39 -6.77 -13.42
N THR A 155 -19.94 -7.98 -13.29
CA THR A 155 -20.43 -8.53 -12.01
C THR A 155 -19.30 -8.80 -11.01
N LYS A 156 -18.09 -8.27 -11.28
CA LYS A 156 -16.88 -8.32 -10.48
C LYS A 156 -16.13 -7.00 -10.66
N SER A 157 -16.01 -6.29 -9.57
CA SER A 157 -15.15 -5.14 -9.36
C SER A 157 -13.67 -5.53 -9.38
N ASP A 158 -12.88 -4.95 -10.26
CA ASP A 158 -11.42 -5.01 -10.18
C ASP A 158 -10.89 -3.58 -10.08
N ALA A 159 -10.30 -3.21 -8.94
CA ALA A 159 -9.36 -2.10 -8.86
C ALA A 159 -8.09 -2.57 -8.12
N VAL A 160 -7.10 -1.71 -7.96
CA VAL A 160 -5.89 -2.03 -7.19
C VAL A 160 -5.52 -0.78 -6.42
N ILE A 161 -5.63 -0.83 -5.08
CA ILE A 161 -5.24 0.28 -4.22
C ILE A 161 -4.32 -0.24 -3.12
N THR A 162 -3.13 0.36 -3.01
CA THR A 162 -2.12 0.02 -2.00
C THR A 162 -1.95 1.22 -1.07
N LEU A 163 -2.30 1.05 0.22
CA LEU A 163 -2.18 2.09 1.24
C LEU A 163 -1.00 1.79 2.18
N GLN A 164 -0.14 2.77 2.43
CA GLN A 164 0.89 2.68 3.46
C GLN A 164 0.36 3.17 4.80
N LEU A 165 0.29 2.26 5.78
CA LEU A 165 0.21 2.66 7.18
C LEU A 165 0.92 1.64 8.07
N PHE A 166 1.76 2.11 8.99
CA PHE A 166 2.31 1.29 10.06
C PHE A 166 1.41 1.44 11.29
N ALA A 167 0.59 0.44 11.57
CA ALA A 167 -0.07 0.28 12.86
C ALA A 167 0.67 -0.77 13.69
N LEU A 168 1.13 -0.40 14.88
CA LEU A 168 1.74 -1.31 15.85
C LEU A 168 0.72 -1.63 16.94
N GLU A 169 0.27 -2.89 17.04
CA GLU A 169 -0.49 -3.38 18.20
C GLU A 169 0.44 -3.55 19.42
N ARG A 170 0.07 -2.97 20.57
CA ARG A 170 0.75 -3.22 21.85
C ARG A 170 0.38 -4.58 22.45
N LYS A 171 1.40 -5.25 23.00
CA LYS A 171 1.25 -6.30 24.00
C LYS A 171 0.82 -5.71 25.35
N LEU A 172 -0.01 -6.49 26.04
CA LEU A 172 -0.57 -6.37 27.39
C LEU A 172 0.41 -5.80 28.44
N SER A 173 -0.10 -4.90 29.27
CA SER A 173 0.54 -4.35 30.47
C SER A 173 0.55 -5.38 31.61
N TYR A 174 1.70 -5.44 32.29
CA TYR A 174 2.05 -6.04 33.61
C TYR A 174 1.18 -7.15 34.20
#